data_AF-A0A2C4YV72-F1
#
_entry.id   AF-A0A2C4YV72-F1
#
_cell.length_a   1.000
_cell.length_b   1.000
_cell.length_c   1.000
_cell.angle_alpha   90.00
_cell.angle_beta   90.00
_cell.angle_gamma   90.00
#
_symmetry.space_group_name_H-M   'P 1'
#
loop_
_entity.id
_entity.type
_entity.pdbx_description
1 polymer ?
#
loop_
_entity_poly.entity_id
_entity_poly.type
_entity_poly.pdbx_seq_one_letter_code
_entity_poly.pdbx_strand_id
1 'polypeptide(L)' 'MYRGRLKKYTDKHPGMNHAIELRQHTTKTMKEICRITSVSQAALYHRLKELE' A
#
# COMPACT_ATOMS: atom_id res chain seq x y z
N MET A 1 14.38 9.31 -25.11
CA MET A 1 14.16 10.00 -23.81
C MET A 1 14.00 8.95 -22.73
N TYR A 2 14.79 9.01 -21.66
CA TYR A 2 14.75 8.02 -20.58
C TYR A 2 13.60 8.33 -19.61
N ARG A 3 12.72 7.35 -19.39
CA ARG A 3 11.66 7.38 -18.38
C ARG A 3 12.22 6.60 -17.19
N GLY A 4 12.40 7.26 -16.03
CA GLY A 4 13.09 6.67 -14.86
C GLY A 4 12.46 5.38 -14.30
N ARG A 5 12.87 4.98 -13.10
CA ARG A 5 12.39 3.74 -12.47
C ARG A 5 10.88 3.78 -12.26
N LEU A 6 10.17 2.80 -12.81
CA LEU A 6 8.74 2.62 -12.58
C LEU A 6 8.47 2.36 -11.09
N LYS A 7 7.39 2.95 -10.55
CA LYS A 7 6.96 2.67 -9.17
C LYS A 7 6.68 1.18 -9.01
N LYS A 8 7.16 0.59 -7.90
CA LYS A 8 6.94 -0.84 -7.58
C LYS A 8 5.47 -1.14 -7.32
N TYR A 9 4.78 -0.25 -6.62
CA TYR A 9 3.35 -0.36 -6.34
C TYR A 9 2.61 0.60 -7.25
N THR A 10 1.86 0.03 -8.18
CA THR A 10 0.95 0.75 -9.07
C THR A 10 -0.48 0.63 -8.57
N ASP A 11 -1.42 1.37 -9.16
CA ASP A 11 -2.84 1.34 -8.80
C ASP A 11 -3.47 -0.06 -8.98
N LYS A 12 -2.80 -0.95 -9.72
CA LYS A 12 -3.22 -2.33 -9.98
C LYS A 12 -2.53 -3.35 -9.08
N HIS A 13 -1.75 -2.92 -8.08
CA HIS A 13 -1.02 -3.85 -7.23
C HIS A 13 -1.96 -4.52 -6.21
N PRO A 14 -2.23 -5.83 -6.31
CA PRO A 14 -3.29 -6.48 -5.53
C PRO A 14 -3.03 -6.41 -4.03
N GLY A 15 -1.79 -6.61 -3.58
CA GLY A 15 -1.45 -6.53 -2.15
C GLY A 15 -1.57 -5.12 -1.56
N MET A 16 -1.40 -4.07 -2.38
CA MET A 16 -1.48 -2.68 -1.91
C MET A 16 -2.95 -2.26 -1.82
N ASN A 17 -3.73 -2.60 -2.84
CA ASN A 17 -5.17 -2.34 -2.85
C ASN A 17 -5.86 -3.08 -1.70
N HIS A 18 -5.51 -4.35 -1.48
CA HIS A 18 -6.03 -5.12 -0.36
C HIS A 18 -5.63 -4.51 1.00
N ALA A 19 -4.42 -3.95 1.13
CA ALA A 19 -4.00 -3.27 2.35
C ALA A 19 -4.81 -1.97 2.62
N ILE A 20 -5.16 -1.23 1.56
CA ILE A 20 -6.00 -0.03 1.63
C ILE A 20 -7.43 -0.41 2.03
N GLU A 21 -8.00 -1.43 1.39
CA GLU A 21 -9.33 -1.97 1.74
C GLU A 21 -9.38 -2.40 3.21
N LEU A 22 -8.39 -3.17 3.68
CA LEU A 22 -8.32 -3.60 5.08
C LEU A 22 -8.27 -2.44 6.07
N ARG A 23 -7.62 -1.33 5.69
CA ARG A 23 -7.54 -0.12 6.52
C ARG A 23 -8.87 0.65 6.57
N GLN A 24 -9.65 0.61 5.50
CA GLN A 24 -10.96 1.27 5.44
C GLN A 24 -12.04 0.44 6.16
N HIS A 25 -12.00 -0.89 6.00
CA HIS A 25 -13.04 -1.78 6.51
C HIS A 25 -12.77 -2.31 7.94
N THR A 26 -11.53 -2.25 8.42
CA THR A 26 -11.16 -2.82 9.73
C THR A 26 -10.44 -1.81 10.62
N THR A 27 -10.57 -1.98 11.94
CA THR A 27 -9.81 -1.28 12.99
C THR A 27 -8.42 -1.87 13.26
N LYS A 28 -7.91 -2.76 12.38
CA LYS A 28 -6.59 -3.38 12.51
C LYS A 28 -5.48 -2.34 12.44
N THR A 29 -4.41 -2.61 13.17
CA THR A 29 -3.21 -1.76 13.16
C THR A 29 -2.43 -1.92 11.85
N MET A 30 -1.64 -0.90 11.49
CA MET A 30 -0.76 -0.94 10.32
C MET A 30 0.19 -2.16 10.32
N LYS A 31 0.66 -2.58 11.51
CA LYS A 31 1.54 -3.74 11.65
C LYS A 31 0.83 -5.05 11.29
N GLU A 32 -0.41 -5.22 11.74
CA GLU A 32 -1.21 -6.40 11.42
C GLU A 32 -1.57 -6.45 9.94
N ILE A 33 -1.94 -5.30 9.35
CA ILE A 33 -2.23 -5.21 7.91
C ILE A 33 -0.97 -5.55 7.10
N CYS A 34 0.18 -4.98 7.46
CA CYS A 34 1.48 -5.29 6.86
C CYS A 34 1.82 -6.78 6.94
N ARG A 35 1.50 -7.44 8.06
CA ARG A 35 1.72 -8.88 8.24
C ARG A 35 0.80 -9.74 7.37
N ILE A 36 -0.44 -9.32 7.15
CA ILE A 36 -1.40 -10.02 6.28
C ILE A 36 -1.04 -9.85 4.81
N THR A 37 -0.76 -8.62 4.37
CA THR A 37 -0.60 -8.29 2.95
C THR A 37 0.84 -8.41 2.45
N SER A 38 1.80 -8.62 3.35
CA SER A 38 3.24 -8.62 3.05
C SER A 38 3.74 -7.34 2.37
N VAL A 39 2.99 -6.24 2.48
CA VAL A 39 3.39 -4.91 2.02
C VAL A 39 4.12 -4.22 3.15
N SER A 40 5.25 -3.56 2.87
CA SER A 40 5.97 -2.82 3.90
C SER A 40 5.16 -1.65 4.44
N GLN A 41 5.27 -1.42 5.76
CA GLN A 41 4.55 -0.35 6.45
C GLN A 41 4.82 1.04 5.83
N ALA A 42 6.07 1.32 5.47
CA ALA A 42 6.45 2.57 4.81
C ALA A 42 5.75 2.76 3.45
N ALA A 43 5.65 1.69 2.64
CA ALA A 43 5.00 1.77 1.35
C ALA A 43 3.50 2.06 1.49
N LEU A 44 2.85 1.45 2.49
CA LEU A 44 1.44 1.71 2.79
C LEU A 44 1.22 3.17 3.24
N TYR A 45 2.08 3.71 4.11
CA TYR A 45 2.01 5.12 4.52
C TYR A 45 2.20 6.08 3.34
N HIS A 46 3.22 5.87 2.51
CA HIS A 46 3.43 6.70 1.33
C HIS A 46 2.22 6.66 0.40
N ARG A 47 1.61 5.50 0.23
CA ARG A 47 0.44 5.35 -0.63
C ARG A 47 -0.80 6.03 -0.06
N LEU A 48 -1.03 5.92 1.25
CA LEU A 48 -2.12 6.62 1.92
C LEU A 48 -1.96 8.14 1.81
N LYS A 49 -0.74 8.65 1.95
CA LYS A 49 -0.43 10.08 1.77
C LYS A 49 -0.62 10.57 0.33
N GLU A 50 -0.46 9.71 -0.68
CA GLU A 50 -0.75 10.04 -2.07
C GLU A 50 -2.26 10.09 -2.38
N LEU A 51 -3.09 9.47 -1.53
CA LEU A 51 -4.55 9.38 -1.70
C LEU A 51 -5.31 10.42 -0.87
N GLU A 52 -4.65 11.04 0.10
CA GLU A 52 -5.12 12.21 0.87
C GLU A 52 -5.00 13.49 0.04
#